data_AF-A0A8T2EXW4-F1
#
_entry.id   AF-A0A8T2EXW4-F1
#
_cell.length_a   1.000
_cell.length_b   1.000
_cell.length_c   1.000
_cell.angle_alpha   90.00
_cell.angle_beta   90.00
_cell.angle_gamma   90.00
#
_symmetry.space_group_name_H-M   'P 1'
#
loop_
_entity.id
_entity.type
_entity.pdbx_description
1 polymer ?
#
loop_
_entity_poly.entity_id
_entity_poly.type
_entity_poly.pdbx_seq_one_letter_code
_entity_poly.pdbx_strand_id
1 'polypeptide(L)'
;MYYTLEGGVVSGFKTVEEEVFETQLYTCKGKRAIRFKQVPFARSSLNHDDVFILDTEEKIYQFNGANSNIQERAKALEVVQYLKDKYHEGTCDVAIVDDGKLDTESDSGAFWVLFGGFAPIGRKVANDDDIVPKLTPRKLYWYSSS
;
A
#
# COMPACT_ATOMS: atom_id res chain seq x y z
N MET A 1 54.40 -42.15 -11.35
CA MET A 1 53.59 -41.57 -10.25
C MET A 1 52.12 -41.75 -10.62
N TYR A 2 51.31 -42.20 -9.67
CA TYR A 2 49.84 -42.31 -9.70
C TYR A 2 49.22 -40.88 -9.87
N TYR A 3 48.01 -40.61 -10.39
CA TYR A 3 46.67 -41.11 -10.05
C TYR A 3 45.59 -40.80 -11.13
N THR A 4 44.46 -41.49 -10.96
CA THR A 4 43.17 -41.59 -11.65
C THR A 4 42.15 -40.45 -11.46
N LEU A 5 41.31 -40.28 -12.51
CA LEU A 5 39.82 -40.14 -12.59
C LEU A 5 39.04 -38.92 -12.06
N GLU A 6 37.86 -38.78 -12.69
CA GLU A 6 36.64 -38.04 -12.32
C GLU A 6 36.52 -36.65 -12.95
N GLY A 7 35.51 -36.34 -13.75
CA GLY A 7 34.09 -36.58 -13.50
C GLY A 7 33.47 -35.21 -13.29
N GLY A 8 32.98 -34.59 -14.35
CA GLY A 8 32.37 -33.26 -14.31
C GLY A 8 31.03 -33.27 -15.01
N VAL A 9 29.98 -33.66 -14.29
CA VAL A 9 28.60 -33.44 -14.71
C VAL A 9 28.41 -31.93 -14.75
N VAL A 10 28.23 -31.36 -15.94
CA VAL A 10 27.78 -29.97 -16.09
C VAL A 10 26.33 -29.96 -15.59
N SER A 11 26.16 -29.77 -14.28
CA SER A 11 24.83 -29.65 -13.71
C SER A 11 24.25 -28.32 -14.20
N GLY A 12 23.37 -28.40 -15.18
CA GLY A 12 22.51 -27.31 -15.63
C GLY A 12 21.46 -26.97 -14.58
N PHE A 13 21.89 -26.64 -13.37
CA PHE A 13 21.03 -25.96 -12.42
C PHE A 13 20.83 -24.55 -12.95
N LYS A 14 19.69 -24.37 -13.60
CA LYS A 14 19.09 -23.05 -13.80
C LYS A 14 18.90 -22.50 -12.39
N THR A 15 19.76 -21.57 -11.97
CA THR A 15 19.53 -20.77 -10.77
C THR A 15 18.13 -20.18 -10.91
N VAL A 16 17.19 -20.68 -10.12
CA VAL A 16 15.89 -20.02 -9.98
C VAL A 16 16.23 -18.71 -9.29
N GLU A 17 16.16 -17.62 -10.05
CA GLU A 17 16.16 -16.29 -9.45
C GLU A 17 14.96 -16.27 -8.50
N GLU A 18 15.22 -16.27 -7.18
CA GLU A 18 14.17 -16.08 -6.18
C GLU A 18 13.45 -14.78 -6.55
N GLU A 19 12.15 -14.88 -6.86
CA GLU A 19 11.32 -13.69 -7.06
C GLU A 19 11.24 -12.98 -5.71
N VAL A 20 12.05 -11.95 -5.53
CA VAL A 20 12.08 -11.14 -4.32
C VAL A 20 10.76 -10.37 -4.23
N PHE A 21 10.00 -10.57 -3.16
CA PHE A 21 8.79 -9.82 -2.90
C PHE A 21 9.11 -8.31 -2.81
N GLU A 22 8.40 -7.48 -3.58
CA GLU A 22 8.57 -6.03 -3.54
C GLU A 22 7.59 -5.40 -2.54
N THR A 23 8.10 -4.70 -1.54
CA THR A 23 7.28 -3.94 -0.59
C THR A 23 6.61 -2.76 -1.30
N GLN A 24 5.29 -2.63 -1.13
CA GLN A 24 4.49 -1.61 -1.82
C GLN A 24 3.65 -0.79 -0.84
N LEU A 25 3.60 0.53 -1.08
CA LEU A 25 2.78 1.46 -0.30
C LEU A 25 1.66 2.03 -1.16
N TYR A 26 0.46 2.06 -0.61
CA TYR A 26 -0.72 2.60 -1.26
C TYR A 26 -1.40 3.65 -0.40
N THR A 27 -2.12 4.57 -1.04
CA THR A 27 -3.00 5.54 -0.39
C THR A 27 -4.45 5.31 -0.77
N CYS A 28 -5.35 5.41 0.21
CA CYS A 28 -6.79 5.47 0.10
C CYS A 28 -7.26 6.85 0.55
N LYS A 29 -7.75 7.67 -0.39
CA LYS A 29 -8.20 9.05 -0.09
C LYS A 29 -9.43 9.47 -0.87
N GLY A 30 -10.26 10.31 -0.26
CA GLY A 30 -11.44 10.92 -0.87
C GLY A 30 -12.67 10.93 0.04
N LYS A 31 -13.66 11.76 -0.30
CA LYS A 31 -14.92 11.87 0.45
C LYS A 31 -16.14 11.29 -0.27
N ARG A 32 -16.27 11.56 -1.58
CA ARG A 32 -17.39 11.08 -2.42
C ARG A 32 -17.06 9.81 -3.18
N ALA A 33 -15.82 9.71 -3.63
CA ALA A 33 -15.26 8.54 -4.28
C ALA A 33 -13.86 8.34 -3.71
N ILE A 34 -13.63 7.17 -3.11
CA ILE A 34 -12.31 6.81 -2.61
C ILE A 34 -11.43 6.44 -3.80
N ARG A 35 -10.25 7.06 -3.87
CA ARG A 35 -9.21 6.74 -4.84
C ARG A 35 -8.15 5.91 -4.16
N PHE A 36 -7.77 4.83 -4.83
CA PHE A 36 -6.66 3.96 -4.46
C PHE A 36 -5.50 4.19 -5.43
N LYS A 37 -4.30 4.46 -4.91
CA LYS A 37 -3.11 4.76 -5.73
C LYS A 37 -1.85 4.22 -5.05
N GLN A 38 -0.96 3.59 -5.80
CA GLN A 38 0.38 3.26 -5.33
C GLN A 38 1.22 4.54 -5.21
N VAL A 39 1.95 4.66 -4.10
CA VAL A 39 2.84 5.79 -3.80
C VAL A 39 4.23 5.26 -3.45
N PRO A 40 5.29 6.10 -3.50
CA PRO A 40 6.61 5.65 -3.09
C PRO A 40 6.60 5.12 -1.65
N PHE A 41 7.24 3.99 -1.40
CA PHE A 41 7.45 3.47 -0.04
C PHE A 41 8.46 4.37 0.68
N ALA A 42 7.95 5.44 1.28
CA ALA A 42 8.73 6.46 1.95
C ALA A 42 7.90 7.15 3.03
N ARG A 43 8.53 7.54 4.15
CA ARG A 43 7.86 8.30 5.22
C ARG A 43 7.21 9.59 4.70
N SER A 44 7.84 10.23 3.71
CA SER A 44 7.32 11.46 3.08
C SER A 44 6.01 11.27 2.31
N SER A 45 5.64 10.02 1.99
CA SER A 45 4.35 9.71 1.37
C SER A 45 3.21 9.70 2.38
N LEU A 46 3.51 9.39 3.66
CA LEU A 46 2.51 9.36 4.73
C LEU A 46 2.05 10.78 5.06
N ASN A 47 0.80 10.89 5.51
CA ASN A 47 0.25 12.11 6.08
C ASN A 47 -0.88 11.77 7.08
N HIS A 48 -1.31 12.77 7.84
CA HIS A 48 -2.34 12.61 8.86
C HIS A 48 -3.77 12.56 8.31
N ASP A 49 -3.99 12.88 7.02
CA ASP A 49 -5.33 13.08 6.46
C ASP A 49 -5.87 11.87 5.70
N ASP A 50 -5.01 10.99 5.21
CA ASP A 50 -5.36 9.87 4.34
C ASP A 50 -5.15 8.51 5.07
N VAL A 51 -5.65 7.43 4.47
CA VAL A 51 -5.34 6.05 4.91
C VAL A 51 -4.29 5.46 4.00
N PHE A 52 -3.37 4.67 4.55
CA PHE A 52 -2.30 4.02 3.80
C PHE A 52 -2.30 2.51 4.03
N ILE A 53 -1.92 1.76 3.01
CA ILE A 53 -1.76 0.30 3.07
C ILE A 53 -0.31 0.00 2.69
N LEU A 54 0.43 -0.58 3.64
CA LEU A 54 1.79 -1.07 3.41
C LEU A 54 1.72 -2.59 3.27
N ASP A 55 2.00 -3.05 2.06
CA ASP A 55 2.04 -4.46 1.69
C ASP A 55 3.48 -4.95 1.74
N THR A 56 3.75 -5.87 2.66
CA THR A 56 5.05 -6.53 2.84
C THR A 56 4.85 -8.04 2.69
N GLU A 57 5.94 -8.78 2.52
CA GLU A 57 5.90 -10.23 2.28
C GLU A 57 5.14 -11.00 3.38
N GLU A 58 5.31 -10.61 4.65
CA GLU A 58 4.76 -11.38 5.79
C GLU A 58 3.53 -10.72 6.42
N LYS A 59 3.35 -9.40 6.24
CA LYS A 59 2.31 -8.62 6.92
C LYS A 59 1.82 -7.44 6.08
N ILE A 60 0.51 -7.21 6.10
CA ILE A 60 -0.12 -6.01 5.54
C ILE A 60 -0.52 -5.07 6.69
N TYR A 61 -0.06 -3.82 6.62
CA TYR A 61 -0.42 -2.79 7.59
C TYR A 61 -1.42 -1.80 6.99
N GLN A 62 -2.52 -1.54 7.68
CA GLN A 62 -3.38 -0.40 7.42
C GLN A 62 -3.05 0.73 8.39
N PHE A 63 -2.43 1.79 7.89
CA PHE A 63 -2.15 3.00 8.67
C PHE A 63 -3.27 4.03 8.48
N ASN A 64 -3.99 4.35 9.55
CA ASN A 64 -5.05 5.35 9.55
C ASN A 64 -4.50 6.69 10.01
N GLY A 65 -4.39 7.67 9.10
CA GLY A 65 -4.09 9.05 9.48
C GLY A 65 -5.11 9.60 10.48
N ALA A 66 -4.69 10.45 11.41
CA ALA A 66 -5.53 10.93 12.51
C ALA A 66 -6.82 11.63 12.02
N ASN A 67 -6.78 12.28 10.86
CA ASN A 67 -7.88 13.02 10.24
C ASN A 67 -8.60 12.25 9.11
N SER A 68 -8.19 11.00 8.86
CA SER A 68 -8.85 10.15 7.84
C SER A 68 -10.30 9.85 8.20
N ASN A 69 -11.14 9.67 7.18
CA ASN A 69 -12.57 9.44 7.35
C ASN A 69 -12.96 7.94 7.33
N ILE A 70 -14.17 7.64 7.81
CA ILE A 70 -14.67 6.26 7.95
C ILE A 70 -14.74 5.54 6.59
N GLN A 71 -15.10 6.25 5.52
CA GLN A 71 -15.20 5.67 4.18
C GLN A 71 -13.83 5.27 3.63
N GLU A 72 -12.79 6.09 3.86
CA GLU A 72 -11.40 5.76 3.51
C GLU A 72 -10.93 4.51 4.26
N ARG A 73 -11.17 4.45 5.57
CA ARG A 73 -10.76 3.32 6.42
C ARG A 73 -11.47 2.01 6.04
N ALA A 74 -12.78 2.09 5.79
CA ALA A 74 -13.56 0.94 5.35
C ALA A 74 -13.07 0.43 3.98
N LYS A 75 -12.83 1.36 3.04
CA LYS A 75 -12.34 0.97 1.72
C LYS A 75 -10.92 0.39 1.77
N ALA A 76 -10.06 0.93 2.63
CA ALA A 76 -8.73 0.38 2.84
C ALA A 76 -8.79 -1.06 3.37
N LEU A 77 -9.68 -1.34 4.32
CA LEU A 77 -9.85 -2.70 4.85
C LEU A 77 -10.30 -3.69 3.76
N GLU A 78 -11.21 -3.30 2.87
CA GLU A 78 -11.58 -4.12 1.71
C GLU A 78 -10.38 -4.44 0.81
N VAL A 79 -9.51 -3.45 0.57
CA VAL A 79 -8.30 -3.64 -0.24
C VAL A 79 -7.30 -4.54 0.46
N VAL A 80 -7.12 -4.40 1.77
CA VAL A 80 -6.24 -5.28 2.57
C VAL A 80 -6.68 -6.74 2.44
N GLN A 81 -7.97 -7.02 2.56
CA GLN A 81 -8.49 -8.39 2.37
C GLN A 81 -8.23 -8.88 0.93
N TYR A 82 -8.45 -8.03 -0.07
CA TYR A 82 -8.14 -8.37 -1.46
C TYR A 82 -6.66 -8.71 -1.67
N LEU A 83 -5.73 -7.89 -1.15
CA LEU A 83 -4.30 -8.13 -1.28
C LEU A 83 -3.90 -9.44 -0.60
N LYS A 84 -4.40 -9.65 0.63
CA LYS A 84 -4.17 -10.86 1.40
C LYS A 84 -4.59 -12.12 0.62
N ASP A 85 -5.80 -12.13 0.07
CA ASP A 85 -6.32 -13.29 -0.66
C ASP A 85 -5.61 -13.47 -2.01
N LYS A 86 -5.29 -12.37 -2.70
CA LYS A 86 -4.81 -12.40 -4.09
C LYS A 86 -3.31 -12.64 -4.21
N TYR A 87 -2.53 -12.05 -3.31
CA TYR A 87 -1.06 -12.01 -3.40
C TYR A 87 -0.38 -12.75 -2.24
N HIS A 88 -1.11 -13.09 -1.18
CA HIS A 88 -0.57 -13.77 0.01
C HIS A 88 -1.29 -15.07 0.36
N GLU A 89 -2.08 -15.61 -0.58
CA GLU A 89 -2.80 -16.88 -0.43
C GLU A 89 -3.70 -16.95 0.82
N GLY A 90 -4.14 -15.81 1.35
CA GLY A 90 -4.96 -15.74 2.55
C GLY A 90 -4.20 -15.93 3.87
N THR A 91 -2.87 -16.04 3.85
CA THR A 91 -2.07 -16.46 5.03
C THR A 91 -1.34 -15.32 5.75
N CYS A 92 -1.07 -14.22 5.06
CA CYS A 92 -0.36 -13.06 5.59
C CYS A 92 -1.11 -12.38 6.77
N ASP A 93 -0.34 -11.87 7.73
CA ASP A 93 -0.87 -11.16 8.90
C ASP A 93 -1.40 -9.77 8.52
N VAL A 94 -2.35 -9.26 9.30
CA VAL A 94 -2.91 -7.91 9.09
C VAL A 94 -2.87 -7.14 10.39
N ALA A 95 -2.35 -5.90 10.35
CA ALA A 95 -2.33 -4.99 11.49
C ALA A 95 -2.95 -3.63 11.13
N ILE A 96 -3.70 -3.05 12.07
CA ILE A 96 -4.22 -1.69 11.96
C ILE A 96 -3.39 -0.79 12.86
N VAL A 97 -2.82 0.27 12.30
CA VAL A 97 -2.01 1.25 13.00
C VAL A 97 -2.72 2.60 12.94
N ASP A 98 -3.10 3.15 14.09
CA ASP A 98 -3.73 4.46 14.18
C ASP A 98 -2.68 5.54 14.50
N ASP A 99 -2.66 6.59 13.70
CA ASP A 99 -1.83 7.76 13.90
C ASP A 99 -2.14 8.49 15.21
N GLY A 100 -1.10 8.94 15.92
CA GLY A 100 -1.22 9.62 17.21
C GLY A 100 -1.66 8.74 18.37
N LYS A 101 -2.00 7.46 18.13
CA LYS A 101 -2.16 6.49 19.22
C LYS A 101 -0.80 5.87 19.53
N LEU A 102 -0.28 6.22 20.70
CA LEU A 102 0.80 5.48 21.33
C LEU A 102 0.24 4.18 21.89
N ASP A 103 -0.18 3.29 20.99
CA ASP A 103 -0.33 1.90 21.40
C ASP A 103 1.07 1.34 21.56
N THR A 104 1.39 0.86 22.77
CA THR A 104 2.61 0.09 23.06
C THR A 104 2.59 -1.30 22.41
N GLU A 105 1.67 -1.53 21.47
CA GLU A 105 1.54 -2.78 20.75
C GLU A 105 2.70 -2.98 19.77
N SER A 106 3.16 -4.22 19.66
CA SER A 106 4.27 -4.64 18.82
C SER A 106 4.13 -4.22 17.35
N ASP A 107 2.89 -4.14 16.84
CA ASP A 107 2.65 -3.88 15.41
C ASP A 107 2.86 -2.42 15.00
N SER A 108 2.49 -1.45 15.84
CA SER A 108 2.78 -0.03 15.58
C SER A 108 4.29 0.21 15.56
N GLY A 109 5.01 -0.38 16.53
CA GLY A 109 6.48 -0.36 16.56
C GLY A 109 7.09 -0.97 15.30
N ALA A 110 6.64 -2.17 14.91
CA ALA A 110 7.11 -2.85 13.71
C ALA A 110 6.87 -2.02 12.44
N PHE A 111 5.68 -1.42 12.31
CA PHE A 111 5.36 -0.52 11.21
C PHE A 111 6.36 0.64 11.12
N TRP A 112 6.64 1.33 12.22
CA TRP A 112 7.57 2.46 12.20
C TRP A 112 9.02 2.03 11.91
N VAL A 113 9.44 0.85 12.37
CA VAL A 113 10.78 0.29 12.05
C VAL A 113 10.97 0.14 10.55
N LEU A 114 9.94 -0.25 9.79
CA LEU A 114 10.00 -0.34 8.32
C LEU A 114 10.32 1.01 7.64
N PHE A 115 10.01 2.14 8.30
CA PHE A 115 10.38 3.48 7.82
C PHE A 115 11.68 4.03 8.46
N GLY A 116 12.39 3.23 9.25
CA GLY A 116 13.60 3.65 9.98
C GLY A 116 13.32 4.24 11.37
N GLY A 117 12.20 3.86 11.99
CA GLY A 117 11.81 4.25 13.35
C GLY A 117 10.73 5.34 13.41
N PHE A 118 10.28 5.64 14.63
CA PHE A 118 9.27 6.70 14.84
C PHE A 118 9.88 8.08 14.58
N ALA A 119 9.24 8.85 13.71
CA ALA A 119 9.57 10.25 13.47
C ALA A 119 8.32 11.02 13.01
N PRO A 120 8.26 12.35 13.21
CA PRO A 120 7.13 13.16 12.76
C PRO A 120 6.85 13.01 11.27
N ILE A 121 5.57 12.92 10.93
CA ILE A 121 5.08 12.88 9.55
C ILE A 121 4.92 14.32 9.04
N GLY A 122 5.23 14.55 7.76
CA GLY A 122 5.08 15.86 7.14
C GLY A 122 3.61 16.24 6.92
N ARG A 123 3.35 17.56 6.79
CA ARG A 123 2.04 18.04 6.31
C ARG A 123 1.84 17.64 4.85
N LYS A 124 0.61 17.29 4.50
CA LYS A 124 0.21 16.94 3.13
C LYS A 124 0.56 18.07 2.17
N VAL A 125 1.31 17.75 1.13
CA VAL A 125 1.53 18.64 -0.02
C VAL A 125 0.38 18.42 -0.99
N ALA A 126 -0.40 19.47 -1.27
CA ALA A 126 -1.51 19.37 -2.21
C ALA A 126 -0.98 19.03 -3.61
N ASN A 127 -1.45 17.93 -4.20
CA ASN A 127 -1.14 17.56 -5.58
C ASN A 127 -2.33 17.91 -6.48
N ASP A 128 -2.05 18.22 -7.75
CA ASP A 128 -3.06 18.62 -8.76
C ASP A 128 -4.19 17.59 -8.92
N ASP A 129 -3.88 16.31 -8.69
CA ASP A 129 -4.85 15.20 -8.62
C ASP A 129 -5.99 15.44 -7.60
N ASP A 130 -5.78 16.23 -6.53
CA ASP A 130 -6.78 16.52 -5.51
C ASP A 130 -7.85 17.54 -5.98
N ILE A 131 -7.66 18.16 -7.14
CA ILE A 131 -8.63 19.08 -7.75
C ILE A 131 -9.69 18.26 -8.49
N VAL A 132 -10.85 18.07 -7.85
CA VAL A 132 -12.03 17.53 -8.53
C VAL A 132 -12.43 18.49 -9.66
N PRO A 133 -12.52 18.06 -10.94
CA PRO A 133 -13.05 18.92 -11.99
C PRO A 133 -14.47 19.33 -11.60
N LYS A 134 -14.71 20.64 -11.45
CA LYS A 134 -16.07 21.16 -11.26
C LYS A 134 -16.91 20.70 -12.46
N LEU A 135 -17.86 19.79 -12.22
CA LEU A 135 -18.84 19.35 -13.20
C LEU A 135 -19.52 20.59 -13.80
N THR A 136 -19.19 20.94 -15.04
CA THR A 136 -19.96 21.90 -15.82
C THR A 136 -21.34 21.27 -16.09
N PRO A 137 -22.45 21.95 -15.81
CA PRO A 137 -23.78 21.37 -16.04
C PRO A 137 -23.96 21.06 -17.53
N ARG A 138 -24.36 19.82 -17.85
CA ARG A 138 -24.71 19.40 -19.20
C ARG A 138 -25.87 20.25 -19.70
N LYS A 139 -25.63 21.00 -20.77
CA LYS A 139 -26.67 21.71 -21.52
C LYS A 139 -27.49 20.67 -22.28
N LEU A 140 -28.68 20.34 -21.76
CA LEU A 140 -29.66 19.52 -22.47
C LEU A 140 -30.31 20.37 -23.56
N TYR A 141 -30.10 20.01 -24.82
CA TYR A 141 -30.89 20.53 -25.93
C TYR A 141 -32.09 19.60 -26.13
N TRP A 142 -33.28 20.16 -26.04
CA TRP A 142 -34.52 19.52 -26.47
C TRP A 142 -34.64 19.73 -27.98
N TYR A 143 -34.90 18.66 -28.74
CA TYR A 143 -35.44 18.79 -30.09
C TYR A 143 -36.94 18.56 -30.00
N SER A 144 -37.72 19.59 -30.29
CA SER A 144 -39.13 19.42 -30.67
C SER A 144 -39.24 19.57 -32.18
N SER A 145 -39.88 18.63 -32.85
CA SER A 145 -40.51 18.82 -34.16
C SER A 145 -41.60 17.75 -34.23
N SER A 146 -42.88 18.12 -34.07
CA SER A 146 -43.82 18.64 -35.08
C SER A 146 -44.35 17.53 -35.97
#